data_AF-Q47F31-F1
#
_entry.id   AF-Q47F31-F1
#
_cell.length_a   1.000
_cell.length_b   1.000
_cell.length_c   1.000
_cell.angle_alpha   90.00
_cell.angle_beta   90.00
_cell.angle_gamma   90.00
#
_symmetry.space_group_name_H-M   'P 1'
#
loop_
_entity.id
_entity.type
_entity.pdbx_description
1 polymer ?
#
loop_
_entity_poly.entity_id
_entity_poly.type
_entity_poly.pdbx_seq_one_letter_code
_entity_poly.pdbx_strand_id
1 'polypeptide(L)'
;MSSNRKISFIKLVTTFFLVLAIAGCTTAPLAKKPIRVDETTPEAALSYNQGLSKITAAELGRERMVLSAVPQTPYTQVRMAMLLGHPRVQQDLGKALALLDNVLKSNDPAAVPFHPLARLLSDNYIERAKLENQLDKQGQQLKDSQRKASELQEKLDSLADIERTLTPRSRTPRPEGVKR
;
A
#
# COMPACT_ATOMS: atom_id res chain seq x y z
N MET A 1 12.28 18.79 64.10
CA MET A 1 12.86 17.86 63.12
C MET A 1 11.96 16.63 62.90
N SER A 2 10.67 16.82 62.53
CA SER A 2 9.66 15.73 62.47
C SER A 2 8.68 15.85 61.27
N SER A 3 8.97 16.69 60.27
CA SER A 3 8.07 16.88 59.12
C SER A 3 8.53 16.11 57.86
N ASN A 4 9.85 15.94 57.66
CA ASN A 4 10.39 15.31 56.46
C ASN A 4 10.31 13.76 56.42
N ARG A 5 10.06 13.08 57.55
CA ARG A 5 9.90 11.60 57.56
C ARG A 5 8.53 11.15 57.07
N LYS A 6 7.48 11.95 57.26
CA LYS A 6 6.10 11.60 56.87
C LYS A 6 5.90 11.68 55.34
N ILE A 7 6.53 12.64 54.68
CA ILE A 7 6.42 12.85 53.23
C ILE A 7 7.12 11.72 52.45
N SER A 8 8.24 11.19 52.97
CA SER A 8 8.94 10.06 52.34
C SER A 8 8.17 8.74 52.48
N PHE A 9 7.44 8.53 53.59
CA PHE A 9 6.65 7.32 53.81
C PHE A 9 5.43 7.28 52.89
N ILE A 10 4.78 8.43 52.65
CA ILE A 10 3.62 8.52 51.74
C ILE A 10 4.03 8.25 50.28
N LYS A 11 5.21 8.70 49.84
CA LYS A 11 5.72 8.43 48.47
C LYS A 11 6.17 6.97 48.26
N LEU A 12 6.57 6.28 49.33
CA LEU A 12 6.96 4.87 49.27
C LEU A 12 5.73 3.93 49.27
N VAL A 13 4.64 4.35 49.93
CA VAL A 13 3.39 3.58 49.97
C VAL A 13 2.60 3.71 48.65
N THR A 14 2.66 4.86 47.97
CA THR A 14 2.00 5.03 46.67
C THR A 14 2.74 4.36 45.50
N THR A 15 4.04 4.07 45.64
CA THR A 15 4.80 3.27 44.66
C THR A 15 4.64 1.77 44.88
N PHE A 16 4.33 1.32 46.10
CA PHE A 16 4.03 -0.09 46.37
C PHE A 16 2.60 -0.50 46.00
N PHE A 17 1.64 0.45 45.97
CA PHE A 17 0.25 0.18 45.61
C PHE A 17 -0.03 0.15 44.09
N LEU A 18 0.92 0.54 43.24
CA LEU A 18 0.78 0.49 41.77
C LEU A 18 1.13 -0.89 41.18
N VAL A 19 1.66 -1.82 41.98
CA VAL A 19 2.10 -3.16 41.50
C VAL A 19 1.08 -4.27 41.80
N LEU A 20 -0.05 -3.96 42.46
CA LEU A 20 -1.04 -4.97 42.87
C LEU A 20 -2.37 -4.91 42.09
N ALA A 21 -2.33 -4.46 40.84
CA ALA A 21 -3.49 -4.44 39.93
C ALA A 21 -3.30 -5.29 38.67
N ILE A 22 -2.51 -6.37 38.77
CA ILE A 22 -2.59 -7.50 37.85
C ILE A 22 -3.21 -8.66 38.63
N ALA A 23 -4.51 -8.51 38.96
CA ALA A 23 -5.35 -9.67 39.23
C ALA A 23 -5.47 -10.43 37.91
N GLY A 24 -4.53 -11.35 37.69
CA GLY A 24 -4.59 -12.30 36.61
C GLY A 24 -5.88 -13.09 36.72
N CYS A 25 -6.74 -13.00 35.70
CA CYS A 25 -7.71 -14.04 35.43
C CYS A 25 -6.93 -15.32 35.10
N THR A 26 -6.64 -16.12 36.11
CA THR A 26 -6.31 -17.54 35.93
C THR A 26 -7.59 -18.24 35.49
N THR A 27 -7.91 -18.14 34.20
CA THR A 27 -8.82 -19.09 33.57
C THR A 27 -8.08 -20.41 33.48
N ALA A 28 -8.56 -21.39 34.26
CA ALA A 28 -8.03 -22.74 34.25
C ALA A 28 -8.04 -23.30 32.81
N PRO A 29 -6.94 -23.91 32.31
CA PRO A 29 -6.99 -24.59 31.03
C PRO A 29 -7.76 -25.90 31.24
N LEU A 30 -9.05 -25.89 30.92
CA LEU A 30 -9.74 -27.10 30.52
C LEU A 30 -8.95 -27.66 29.33
N ALA A 31 -8.43 -28.87 29.50
CA ALA A 31 -7.71 -29.62 28.49
C ALA A 31 -8.53 -29.63 27.18
N LYS A 32 -8.23 -28.68 26.30
CA LYS A 32 -8.73 -28.65 24.93
C LYS A 32 -8.09 -29.88 24.28
N LYS A 33 -8.89 -30.93 24.06
CA LYS A 33 -8.62 -31.97 23.06
C LYS A 33 -7.97 -31.26 21.88
N PRO A 34 -6.77 -31.66 21.39
CA PRO A 34 -6.01 -30.88 20.43
C PRO A 34 -6.94 -30.55 19.27
N ILE A 35 -7.40 -29.30 19.25
CA ILE A 35 -8.13 -28.76 18.13
C ILE A 35 -7.05 -28.76 17.07
N ARG A 36 -7.18 -29.68 16.10
CA ARG A 36 -6.53 -29.48 14.81
C ARG A 36 -6.91 -28.06 14.42
N VAL A 37 -5.95 -27.14 14.49
CA VAL A 37 -6.13 -25.79 13.96
C VAL A 37 -6.54 -26.05 12.53
N ASP A 38 -7.80 -25.82 12.21
CA ASP A 38 -8.28 -26.05 10.86
C ASP A 38 -7.47 -25.10 9.99
N GLU A 39 -6.62 -25.65 9.12
CA GLU A 39 -5.63 -24.86 8.38
C GLU A 39 -6.31 -23.98 7.31
N THR A 40 -7.63 -24.18 7.13
CA THR A 40 -8.50 -23.53 6.16
C THR A 40 -9.53 -22.59 6.78
N THR A 41 -9.15 -21.80 7.79
CA THR A 41 -10.04 -20.77 8.35
C THR A 41 -9.79 -19.36 7.76
N PRO A 42 -10.74 -18.42 7.88
CA PRO A 42 -10.52 -17.01 7.53
C PRO A 42 -9.33 -16.37 8.29
N GLU A 43 -9.11 -16.75 9.55
CA GLU A 43 -7.98 -16.26 10.36
C GLU A 43 -6.63 -16.77 9.82
N ALA A 44 -6.59 -18.01 9.33
CA ALA A 44 -5.42 -18.55 8.64
C ALA A 44 -5.13 -17.78 7.34
N ALA A 45 -6.17 -17.40 6.59
CA ALA A 45 -6.02 -16.58 5.38
C ALA A 45 -5.49 -15.17 5.69
N LEU A 46 -5.96 -14.54 6.78
CA LEU A 46 -5.44 -13.27 7.26
C LEU A 46 -3.97 -13.37 7.69
N SER A 47 -3.62 -14.43 8.41
CA SER A 47 -2.24 -14.71 8.83
C SER A 47 -1.33 -14.91 7.61
N TYR A 48 -1.82 -15.62 6.59
CA TYR A 48 -1.15 -15.76 5.30
C TYR A 48 -0.89 -14.40 4.64
N ASN A 49 -1.91 -13.52 4.57
CA ASN A 49 -1.77 -12.18 3.99
C ASN A 49 -0.69 -11.35 4.71
N GLN A 50 -0.65 -11.40 6.04
CA GLN A 50 0.40 -10.74 6.84
C GLN A 50 1.80 -11.32 6.55
N GLY A 51 1.88 -12.62 6.28
CA GLY A 51 3.10 -13.31 5.88
C GLY A 51 3.65 -12.88 4.51
N LEU A 52 2.78 -12.47 3.58
CA LEU A 52 3.20 -11.99 2.25
C LEU A 52 4.16 -10.80 2.29
N SER A 53 4.07 -9.98 3.34
CA SER A 53 4.96 -8.84 3.59
C SER A 53 6.36 -9.24 4.07
N LYS A 54 6.56 -10.49 4.50
CA LYS A 54 7.85 -10.98 5.02
C LYS A 54 8.68 -11.74 3.99
N ILE A 55 8.07 -12.20 2.89
CA ILE A 55 8.74 -12.99 1.86
C ILE A 55 9.16 -12.15 0.64
N THR A 56 10.16 -12.63 -0.09
CA THR A 56 10.75 -11.97 -1.27
C THR A 56 9.87 -12.08 -2.52
N ALA A 57 10.12 -11.26 -3.55
CA ALA A 57 9.39 -11.32 -4.82
C ALA A 57 9.52 -12.69 -5.52
N ALA A 58 10.69 -13.34 -5.44
CA ALA A 58 10.91 -14.66 -6.01
C ALA A 58 10.10 -15.75 -5.26
N GLU A 59 10.01 -15.64 -3.93
CA GLU A 59 9.19 -16.54 -3.10
C GLU A 59 7.70 -16.36 -3.37
N LEU A 60 7.25 -15.12 -3.56
CA LEU A 60 5.86 -14.82 -3.94
C LEU A 60 5.50 -15.43 -5.31
N GLY A 61 6.42 -15.39 -6.27
CA GLY A 61 6.27 -16.06 -7.56
C GLY A 61 6.13 -17.58 -7.42
N ARG A 62 6.92 -18.20 -6.55
CA ARG A 62 6.79 -19.64 -6.23
C ARG A 62 5.46 -19.95 -5.55
N GLU A 63 5.06 -19.16 -4.57
CA GLU A 63 3.77 -19.32 -3.87
C GLU A 63 2.60 -19.27 -4.87
N ARG A 64 2.67 -18.39 -5.87
CA ARG A 64 1.66 -18.34 -6.94
C ARG A 64 1.57 -19.66 -7.71
N MET A 65 2.70 -20.26 -8.04
CA MET A 65 2.73 -21.55 -8.72
C MET A 65 2.14 -22.65 -7.83
N VAL A 66 2.51 -22.68 -6.55
CA VAL A 66 1.98 -23.66 -5.58
C VAL A 66 0.45 -23.53 -5.48
N LEU A 67 -0.07 -22.33 -5.24
CA LEU A 67 -1.51 -22.10 -5.12
C LEU A 67 -2.28 -22.39 -6.41
N SER A 68 -1.63 -22.31 -7.57
CA SER A 68 -2.25 -22.68 -8.85
C SER A 68 -2.33 -24.19 -9.08
N ALA A 69 -1.46 -24.97 -8.43
CA ALA A 69 -1.40 -26.43 -8.56
C ALA A 69 -2.32 -27.16 -7.57
N VAL A 70 -2.76 -26.48 -6.51
CA VAL A 70 -3.66 -27.03 -5.48
C VAL A 70 -5.13 -26.88 -5.91
N PRO A 71 -6.04 -27.78 -5.48
CA PRO A 71 -7.48 -27.64 -5.74
C PRO A 71 -8.02 -26.28 -5.31
N GLN A 72 -8.88 -25.68 -6.15
CA GLN A 72 -9.41 -24.34 -5.94
C GLN A 72 -10.59 -24.32 -4.95
N THR A 73 -10.30 -24.58 -3.67
CA THR A 73 -11.23 -24.40 -2.56
C THR A 73 -11.46 -22.91 -2.26
N PRO A 74 -12.52 -22.52 -1.53
CA PRO A 74 -12.74 -21.13 -1.14
C PRO A 74 -11.52 -20.51 -0.43
N TYR A 75 -10.86 -21.29 0.43
CA TYR A 75 -9.63 -20.87 1.12
C TYR A 75 -8.48 -20.56 0.16
N THR A 76 -8.21 -21.46 -0.79
CA THR A 76 -7.12 -21.25 -1.77
C THR A 76 -7.44 -20.11 -2.75
N GLN A 77 -8.71 -19.94 -3.12
CA GLN A 77 -9.15 -18.83 -3.97
C GLN A 77 -8.94 -17.48 -3.28
N VAL A 78 -9.29 -17.36 -2.00
CA VAL A 78 -9.02 -16.15 -1.20
C VAL A 78 -7.52 -15.89 -1.07
N ARG A 79 -6.70 -16.92 -0.78
CA ARG A 79 -5.23 -16.76 -0.71
C ARG A 79 -4.61 -16.35 -2.04
N MET A 80 -5.08 -16.92 -3.15
CA MET A 80 -4.63 -16.54 -4.48
C MET A 80 -5.03 -15.09 -4.78
N ALA A 81 -6.26 -14.66 -4.44
CA ALA A 81 -6.69 -13.28 -4.59
C ALA A 81 -5.82 -12.30 -3.77
N MET A 82 -5.51 -12.64 -2.50
CA MET A 82 -4.60 -11.87 -1.65
C MET A 82 -3.21 -11.72 -2.28
N LEU A 83 -2.67 -12.80 -2.83
CA LEU A 83 -1.36 -12.80 -3.50
C LEU A 83 -1.35 -11.93 -4.75
N LEU A 84 -2.40 -12.01 -5.58
CA LEU A 84 -2.55 -11.21 -6.81
C LEU A 84 -2.77 -9.73 -6.52
N GLY A 85 -3.27 -9.37 -5.33
CA GLY A 85 -3.40 -8.00 -4.87
C GLY A 85 -2.14 -7.40 -4.24
N HIS A 86 -1.07 -8.19 -4.03
CA HIS A 86 0.11 -7.75 -3.28
C HIS A 86 1.09 -6.92 -4.14
N PRO A 87 1.55 -5.72 -3.69
CA PRO A 87 2.37 -4.79 -4.50
C PRO A 87 3.74 -5.32 -4.94
N ARG A 88 4.26 -6.36 -4.30
CA ARG A 88 5.56 -6.94 -4.68
C ARG A 88 5.46 -8.07 -5.70
N VAL A 89 4.26 -8.34 -6.19
CA VAL A 89 3.97 -9.34 -7.24
C VAL A 89 3.46 -8.60 -8.47
N GLN A 90 3.57 -9.22 -9.65
CA GLN A 90 2.80 -8.75 -10.80
C GLN A 90 1.30 -8.83 -10.46
N GLN A 91 0.73 -7.66 -10.19
CA GLN A 91 -0.65 -7.54 -9.75
C GLN A 91 -1.61 -7.86 -10.88
N ASP A 92 -2.72 -8.49 -10.51
CA ASP A 92 -3.83 -8.77 -11.42
C ASP A 92 -5.13 -8.66 -10.61
N LEU A 93 -5.55 -7.41 -10.37
CA LEU A 93 -6.74 -7.11 -9.59
C LEU A 93 -8.02 -7.65 -10.26
N GLY A 94 -8.04 -7.71 -11.59
CA GLY A 94 -9.18 -8.28 -12.33
C GLY A 94 -9.36 -9.77 -12.02
N LYS A 95 -8.29 -10.55 -12.08
CA LYS A 95 -8.32 -11.97 -11.70
C LYS A 95 -8.60 -12.16 -10.21
N ALA A 96 -8.02 -11.31 -9.35
CA ALA A 96 -8.28 -11.37 -7.91
C ALA A 96 -9.77 -11.15 -7.61
N LEU A 97 -10.40 -10.13 -8.21
CA LEU A 97 -11.83 -9.85 -8.06
C LEU A 97 -12.70 -11.01 -8.56
N ALA A 98 -12.36 -11.62 -9.70
CA ALA A 98 -13.09 -12.78 -10.21
C ALA A 98 -13.05 -13.98 -9.24
N LEU A 99 -11.91 -14.23 -8.59
CA LEU A 99 -11.79 -15.28 -7.57
C LEU A 99 -12.65 -14.97 -6.33
N LEU A 100 -12.65 -13.72 -5.86
CA LEU A 100 -13.46 -13.31 -4.72
C LEU A 100 -14.96 -13.38 -5.03
N ASP A 101 -15.37 -12.97 -6.23
CA ASP A 101 -16.75 -13.09 -6.71
C ASP A 101 -17.21 -14.56 -6.79
N ASN A 102 -16.35 -15.47 -7.26
CA ASN A 102 -16.63 -16.91 -7.25
C ASN A 102 -16.87 -17.44 -5.84
N VAL A 103 -16.05 -17.01 -4.87
CA VAL A 103 -16.24 -17.39 -3.45
C VAL A 103 -17.57 -16.85 -2.93
N LEU A 104 -17.92 -15.60 -3.23
CA LEU A 104 -19.16 -14.95 -2.78
C LEU A 104 -20.43 -15.56 -3.39
N LYS A 105 -20.33 -16.13 -4.60
CA LYS A 105 -21.42 -16.80 -5.32
C LYS A 105 -21.50 -18.31 -5.04
N SER A 106 -20.55 -18.86 -4.28
CA SER A 106 -20.51 -20.29 -3.98
C SER A 106 -21.63 -20.70 -3.04
N ASN A 107 -22.26 -21.84 -3.34
CA ASN A 107 -23.23 -22.50 -2.46
C ASN A 107 -22.57 -23.51 -1.51
N ASP A 108 -21.24 -23.65 -1.54
CA ASP A 108 -20.49 -24.51 -0.64
C ASP A 108 -20.54 -23.98 0.80
N PRO A 109 -20.97 -24.78 1.80
CA PRO A 109 -20.90 -24.39 3.21
C PRO A 109 -19.50 -23.94 3.65
N ALA A 110 -18.43 -24.44 3.04
CA ALA A 110 -17.06 -24.04 3.33
C ALA A 110 -16.72 -22.61 2.85
N ALA A 111 -17.52 -22.02 1.95
CA ALA A 111 -17.33 -20.64 1.47
C ALA A 111 -17.93 -19.60 2.42
N VAL A 112 -19.00 -19.95 3.14
CA VAL A 112 -19.76 -19.04 4.01
C VAL A 112 -18.86 -18.29 5.01
N PRO A 113 -17.89 -18.94 5.70
CA PRO A 113 -16.99 -18.24 6.62
C PRO A 113 -16.10 -17.19 5.94
N PHE A 114 -15.80 -17.36 4.64
CA PHE A 114 -14.95 -16.44 3.88
C PHE A 114 -15.69 -15.23 3.30
N HIS A 115 -17.03 -15.25 3.25
CA HIS A 115 -17.80 -14.16 2.63
C HIS A 115 -17.49 -12.77 3.20
N PRO A 116 -17.39 -12.56 4.54
CA PRO A 116 -17.06 -11.24 5.07
C PRO A 116 -15.68 -10.74 4.61
N LEU A 117 -14.69 -11.64 4.60
CA LEU A 117 -13.33 -11.33 4.16
C LEU A 117 -13.27 -11.06 2.66
N ALA A 118 -13.98 -11.87 1.87
CA ALA A 118 -14.03 -11.70 0.42
C ALA A 118 -14.71 -10.38 0.01
N ARG A 119 -15.78 -9.94 0.70
CA ARG A 119 -16.40 -8.62 0.47
C ARG A 119 -15.43 -7.48 0.74
N LEU A 120 -14.76 -7.51 1.90
CA LEU A 120 -13.79 -6.47 2.27
C LEU A 120 -12.66 -6.37 1.24
N LEU A 121 -12.10 -7.51 0.82
CA LEU A 121 -11.04 -7.54 -0.19
C LEU A 121 -11.55 -7.03 -1.55
N SER A 122 -12.76 -7.41 -1.96
CA SER A 122 -13.36 -6.93 -3.21
C SER A 122 -13.54 -5.42 -3.21
N ASP A 123 -14.09 -4.86 -2.13
CA ASP A 123 -14.26 -3.41 -1.98
C ASP A 123 -12.90 -2.70 -2.06
N ASN A 124 -11.89 -3.24 -1.38
CA ASN A 124 -10.53 -2.68 -1.42
C ASN A 124 -9.92 -2.73 -2.83
N TYR A 125 -10.05 -3.84 -3.54
CA TYR A 125 -9.47 -4.01 -4.87
C TYR A 125 -10.19 -3.18 -5.94
N ILE A 126 -11.51 -3.00 -5.81
CA ILE A 126 -12.27 -2.08 -6.68
C ILE A 126 -11.78 -0.64 -6.49
N GLU A 127 -11.63 -0.18 -5.25
CA GLU A 127 -11.13 1.17 -4.97
C GLU A 127 -9.69 1.36 -5.47
N ARG A 128 -8.82 0.36 -5.29
CA ARG A 128 -7.46 0.39 -5.83
C ARG A 128 -7.44 0.48 -7.36
N ALA A 129 -8.27 -0.30 -8.05
CA ALA A 129 -8.40 -0.21 -9.50
C ALA A 129 -8.90 1.18 -9.95
N LYS A 130 -9.82 1.81 -9.21
CA LYS A 130 -10.26 3.19 -9.51
C LYS A 130 -9.11 4.19 -9.34
N LEU A 131 -8.31 4.05 -8.28
CA LEU A 131 -7.15 4.92 -8.03
C LEU A 131 -6.08 4.76 -9.11
N GLU A 132 -5.78 3.53 -9.52
CA GLU A 132 -4.85 3.25 -10.64
C GLU A 132 -5.32 3.93 -11.93
N ASN A 133 -6.61 3.81 -12.27
CA ASN A 133 -7.18 4.51 -13.42
C ASN A 133 -7.11 6.05 -13.32
N GLN A 134 -7.22 6.62 -12.11
CA GLN A 134 -7.07 8.06 -11.91
C GLN A 134 -5.62 8.51 -12.06
N LEU A 135 -4.67 7.73 -11.52
CA LEU A 135 -3.24 7.98 -11.67
C LEU A 135 -2.81 7.95 -13.13
N ASP A 136 -3.29 6.98 -13.91
CA ASP A 136 -2.99 6.88 -15.35
C ASP A 136 -3.51 8.10 -16.12
N LYS A 137 -4.74 8.55 -15.84
CA LYS A 137 -5.33 9.76 -16.43
C LYS A 137 -4.52 11.01 -16.08
N GLN A 138 -4.14 11.18 -14.81
CA GLN A 138 -3.32 12.30 -14.37
C GLN A 138 -1.93 12.28 -15.01
N GLY A 139 -1.31 11.10 -15.10
CA GLY A 139 -0.03 10.93 -15.78
C GLY A 139 -0.09 11.30 -17.26
N GLN A 140 -1.19 10.98 -17.94
CA GLN A 140 -1.40 11.39 -19.33
C GLN A 140 -1.59 12.90 -19.46
N GLN A 141 -2.41 13.51 -18.60
CA GLN A 141 -2.60 14.96 -18.57
C GLN A 141 -1.29 15.72 -18.31
N LEU A 142 -0.44 15.22 -17.41
CA LEU A 142 0.87 15.79 -17.12
C LEU A 142 1.78 15.76 -18.36
N LYS A 143 1.85 14.62 -19.05
CA LYS A 143 2.65 14.49 -20.28
C LYS A 143 2.17 15.43 -21.37
N ASP A 144 0.86 15.54 -21.57
CA ASP A 144 0.28 16.44 -22.57
C ASP A 144 0.50 17.92 -22.19
N SER A 145 0.45 18.26 -20.91
CA SER A 145 0.80 19.59 -20.41
C SER A 145 2.28 19.93 -20.63
N GLN A 146 3.19 18.98 -20.38
CA GLN A 146 4.62 19.15 -20.63
C GLN A 146 4.94 19.36 -22.12
N ARG A 147 4.25 18.63 -23.01
CA ARG A 147 4.37 18.82 -24.47
C ARG A 147 3.95 20.23 -24.88
N LYS A 148 2.77 20.68 -24.43
CA LYS A 148 2.29 22.05 -24.69
C LYS A 148 3.24 23.11 -24.15
N ALA A 149 3.81 22.91 -22.95
CA ALA A 149 4.79 23.83 -22.40
C ALA A 149 6.06 23.91 -23.27
N SER A 150 6.53 22.77 -23.77
CA SER A 150 7.70 22.70 -24.66
C SER A 150 7.42 23.39 -26.01
N GLU A 151 6.25 23.14 -26.60
CA GLU A 151 5.81 23.82 -27.84
C GLU A 151 5.68 25.33 -27.66
N LEU A 152 5.19 25.79 -26.50
CA LEU A 152 5.11 27.23 -26.20
C LEU A 152 6.50 27.83 -26.02
N GLN A 153 7.43 27.12 -25.38
CA GLN A 153 8.81 27.58 -25.25
C GLN A 153 9.48 27.71 -26.63
N GLU A 154 9.32 26.72 -27.51
CA GLU A 154 9.86 26.79 -28.88
C GLU A 154 9.32 28.00 -29.65
N LYS A 155 8.03 28.34 -29.47
CA LYS A 155 7.44 29.54 -30.07
C LYS A 155 8.02 30.83 -29.48
N LEU A 156 8.23 30.89 -28.17
CA LEU A 156 8.85 32.05 -27.53
C LEU A 156 10.29 32.26 -28.03
N ASP A 157 11.06 31.19 -28.14
CA ASP A 157 12.43 31.23 -28.65
C ASP A 157 12.45 31.68 -30.12
N SER A 158 11.54 31.15 -30.95
CA SER A 158 11.39 31.60 -32.33
C SER A 158 11.02 33.08 -32.45
N LEU A 159 10.15 33.60 -31.57
CA LEU A 159 9.80 35.02 -31.54
C LEU A 159 10.97 35.90 -31.09
N ALA A 160 11.74 35.45 -30.10
CA ALA A 160 12.94 36.14 -29.63
C ALA A 160 14.02 36.23 -30.72
N ASP A 161 14.19 35.16 -31.51
CA ASP A 161 15.09 35.16 -32.67
C ASP A 161 14.63 36.16 -33.74
N ILE A 162 13.31 36.21 -34.04
CA ILE A 162 12.75 37.20 -34.95
C ILE A 162 13.04 38.62 -34.45
N GLU A 163 12.77 38.94 -33.18
CA GLU A 163 13.04 40.26 -32.59
C GLU A 163 14.52 40.66 -32.75
N ARG A 164 15.43 39.72 -32.51
CA ARG A 164 16.87 39.94 -32.66
C ARG A 164 17.27 40.22 -34.11
N THR A 165 16.60 39.61 -35.09
CA THR A 165 16.88 39.88 -36.51
C THR A 165 16.28 41.20 -37.00
N LEU A 166 15.15 41.62 -36.44
CA LEU A 166 14.47 42.86 -36.81
C LEU A 166 15.14 44.11 -36.24
N THR A 167 15.84 44.00 -35.11
CA THR A 167 16.60 45.11 -34.52
C THR A 167 17.97 45.19 -35.19
N PRO A 168 18.24 46.14 -36.12
CA PRO A 168 19.53 46.24 -36.75
C PRO A 168 20.53 46.64 -35.66
N ARG A 169 21.58 45.82 -35.48
CA ARG A 169 22.66 46.15 -34.54
C ARG A 169 23.28 47.47 -35.01
N SER A 170 22.95 48.58 -34.36
CA SER A 170 23.61 49.87 -34.56
C SER A 170 25.08 49.69 -34.15
N ARG A 171 25.91 49.29 -35.12
CA ARG A 171 27.35 49.39 -34.98
C ARG A 171 27.69 50.86 -35.13
N THR A 172 27.69 51.60 -34.03
CA THR A 172 28.30 52.93 -33.98
C THR A 172 29.78 52.74 -34.36
N PRO A 173 30.26 53.28 -35.51
CA PRO A 173 31.66 53.16 -35.86
C PRO A 173 32.48 53.91 -34.81
N ARG A 174 33.43 53.21 -34.19
CA ARG A 174 34.42 53.80 -33.30
C ARG A 174 35.21 54.83 -34.12
N PRO A 175 35.26 56.12 -33.76
CA PRO A 175 35.98 57.11 -34.55
C PRO A 175 37.47 56.72 -34.59
N GLU A 176 38.01 56.57 -35.80
CA GLU A 176 39.43 56.32 -35.99
C GLU A 176 40.23 57.47 -35.41
N GLY A 177 41.21 57.12 -34.58
CA GLY A 177 42.12 58.07 -33.97
C GLY A 177 42.87 58.87 -35.04
N VAL A 178 42.74 60.18 -34.96
CA VAL A 178 43.52 61.17 -35.70
C VAL A 178 45.02 60.89 -35.49
N LYS A 179 45.72 60.52 -36.57
CA LYS A 179 47.19 60.45 -36.58
C LYS A 179 47.77 61.86 -36.51
N ARG A 180 48.69 62.07 -35.56
CA ARG A 180 49.65 63.19 -35.54
C ARG A 180 50.91 62.78 -36.28
#